data_AF-B4NSM1-F1
#
_entry.id   AF-B4NSM1-F1
#
_cell.length_a   1.000
_cell.length_b   1.000
_cell.length_c   1.000
_cell.angle_alpha   90.00
_cell.angle_beta   90.00
_cell.angle_gamma   90.00
#
_symmetry.space_group_name_H-M   'P 1'
#
loop_
_entity.id
_entity.type
_entity.pdbx_description
1 polymer ?
#
loop_
_entity_poly.entity_id
_entity_poly.type
_entity_poly.pdbx_seq_one_letter_code
_entity_poly.pdbx_strand_id
1 'polypeptide(L)'
;MKLNADYCAALCPPQLIFQAIAADNPNCKDKLQAVFPTALPNMPSDAVITCFALSQELLIFATDIGHLVFYSLEKWDSCTIYRHSMGIRQLFMDIEGTKVIFIDDHSQGYVFLPVVEEALLIPDIPKQCLGCLWDLTQPNIFISYDARIVNTHVFVRHSVQGTHTLMVGESKLNPGQFPLLLCGGEMALHIDGGQYATQSLSTHVVNPSNSQAANLQVLLKLRNYDEAYKLCKQMNQSSAWREFGEQAISDLEPDIAFEPTVSWRCCPGYALGELRYVEDLDMAIGILSENGECPMCGENVAPEQLLDPHTTRFFWKSLPNNLSIYIRTVHTESKMSTIIETGKSDFIKVNVSNSHNDAVAFEVKLAKDLTVAQLKTKLEILTGGCAGTMKVQVFKGDTCVSTMDKQ
;
A
#
# COMPACT_ATOMS: atom_id res chain seq x y z
N MET A 1 23.19 15.24 -5.73
CA MET A 1 22.58 15.33 -7.08
C MET A 1 21.90 13.99 -7.39
N LYS A 2 20.72 14.00 -7.98
CA LYS A 2 20.01 12.81 -8.50
C LYS A 2 19.48 13.14 -9.89
N LEU A 3 19.35 12.13 -10.74
CA LEU A 3 18.89 12.27 -12.12
C LEU A 3 17.94 11.14 -12.47
N ASN A 4 16.96 11.44 -13.30
CA ASN A 4 16.10 10.45 -13.96
C ASN A 4 16.30 10.57 -15.49
N ALA A 5 15.38 10.04 -16.30
CA ALA A 5 15.52 10.09 -17.75
C ALA A 5 15.41 11.53 -18.33
N ASP A 6 14.62 12.39 -17.67
CA ASP A 6 14.18 13.67 -18.20
C ASP A 6 14.78 14.88 -17.45
N TYR A 7 15.07 14.71 -16.16
CA TYR A 7 15.40 15.77 -15.22
C TYR A 7 16.60 15.43 -14.31
N CYS A 8 17.27 16.48 -13.86
CA CYS A 8 18.32 16.48 -12.86
C CYS A 8 17.92 17.38 -11.68
N ALA A 9 18.16 16.90 -10.47
CA ALA A 9 17.95 17.63 -9.23
C ALA A 9 19.26 17.71 -8.43
N ALA A 10 19.63 18.91 -8.01
CA ALA A 10 20.83 19.18 -7.22
C ALA A 10 20.47 19.99 -5.97
N LEU A 11 20.77 19.42 -4.81
CA LEU A 11 20.65 20.12 -3.54
C LEU A 11 21.88 21.01 -3.34
N CYS A 12 21.64 22.32 -3.31
CA CYS A 12 22.60 23.37 -3.01
C CYS A 12 22.07 24.13 -1.79
N PRO A 13 22.28 23.64 -0.56
CA PRO A 13 21.64 24.18 0.63
C PRO A 13 21.76 25.72 0.70
N PRO A 14 20.67 26.44 0.97
CA PRO A 14 19.38 25.91 1.46
C PRO A 14 18.38 25.47 0.37
N GLN A 15 18.76 25.53 -0.90
CA GLN A 15 17.85 25.38 -2.04
C GLN A 15 18.03 24.07 -2.78
N LEU A 16 16.95 23.60 -3.41
CA LEU A 16 16.97 22.47 -4.33
C LEU A 16 16.69 22.99 -5.73
N ILE A 17 17.68 22.84 -6.60
CA ILE A 17 17.60 23.25 -8.00
C ILE A 17 17.16 22.02 -8.80
N PHE A 18 16.10 22.18 -9.58
CA PHE A 18 15.53 21.15 -10.43
C PHE A 18 15.50 21.62 -11.88
N GLN A 19 16.00 20.81 -12.81
CA GLN A 19 16.20 21.22 -14.19
C GLN A 19 16.01 20.04 -15.17
N ALA A 20 15.43 20.31 -16.34
CA ALA A 20 15.38 19.34 -17.44
C ALA A 20 16.80 19.07 -17.99
N ILE A 21 17.14 17.81 -18.27
CA ILE A 21 18.45 17.40 -18.80
C ILE A 21 18.61 17.89 -20.25
N ALA A 22 17.56 17.73 -21.05
CA ALA A 22 17.54 18.10 -22.46
C ALA A 22 16.37 19.05 -22.73
N ALA A 23 16.68 20.28 -23.17
CA ALA A 23 15.67 21.32 -23.41
C ALA A 23 14.76 21.03 -24.62
N ASP A 24 15.18 20.14 -25.52
CA ASP A 24 14.43 19.68 -26.68
C ASP A 24 13.57 18.43 -26.40
N ASN A 25 13.63 17.89 -25.18
CA ASN A 25 12.80 16.75 -24.78
C ASN A 25 11.31 17.11 -24.90
N PRO A 26 10.52 16.40 -25.72
CA PRO A 26 9.09 16.67 -25.89
C PRO A 26 8.30 16.61 -24.59
N ASN A 27 8.78 15.87 -23.59
CA ASN A 27 8.15 15.76 -22.27
C ASN A 27 8.37 17.00 -21.37
N CYS A 28 9.34 17.88 -21.71
CA CYS A 28 9.84 18.93 -20.81
C CYS A 28 9.72 20.37 -21.36
N LYS A 29 9.14 20.58 -22.55
CA LYS A 29 9.24 21.84 -23.32
C LYS A 29 8.87 23.11 -22.55
N ASP A 30 7.91 23.06 -21.64
CA ASP A 30 7.45 24.21 -20.84
C ASP A 30 7.92 24.18 -19.37
N LYS A 31 8.64 23.13 -18.97
CA LYS A 31 8.96 22.80 -17.57
C LYS A 31 10.46 22.65 -17.36
N LEU A 32 11.21 23.67 -17.78
CA LEU A 32 12.66 23.56 -17.90
C LEU A 32 13.39 23.63 -16.55
N GLN A 33 12.85 24.36 -15.58
CA GLN A 33 13.52 24.54 -14.28
C GLN A 33 12.56 24.98 -13.17
N ALA A 34 12.91 24.63 -11.93
CA ALA A 34 12.29 25.11 -10.70
C ALA A 34 13.35 25.19 -9.59
N VAL A 35 13.19 26.14 -8.66
CA VAL A 35 14.06 26.28 -7.47
C VAL A 35 13.20 26.27 -6.22
N PHE A 36 13.40 25.27 -5.37
CA PHE A 36 12.66 25.09 -4.12
C PHE A 36 13.46 25.63 -2.93
N PRO A 37 12.81 26.16 -1.88
CA PRO A 37 11.35 26.17 -1.66
C PRO A 37 10.60 27.29 -2.41
N THR A 38 11.30 28.25 -3.02
CA THR A 38 10.70 29.45 -3.63
C THR A 38 9.69 29.21 -4.75
N ALA A 39 9.78 28.06 -5.43
CA ALA A 39 8.82 27.66 -6.46
C ALA A 39 7.45 27.25 -5.88
N LEU A 40 7.34 27.02 -4.57
CA LEU A 40 6.07 26.67 -3.93
C LEU A 40 5.48 27.87 -3.19
N PRO A 41 4.24 28.27 -3.50
CA PRO A 41 3.61 29.44 -2.88
C PRO A 41 3.28 29.24 -1.39
N ASN A 42 3.07 28.00 -0.96
CA ASN A 42 2.61 27.65 0.38
C ASN A 42 3.75 27.24 1.34
N MET A 43 5.00 27.47 0.95
CA MET A 43 6.18 27.13 1.76
C MET A 43 6.90 28.39 2.23
N PRO A 44 7.38 28.43 3.48
CA PRO A 44 8.24 29.52 3.95
C PRO A 44 9.48 29.65 3.05
N SER A 45 9.77 30.86 2.59
CA SER A 45 10.89 31.12 1.69
C SER A 45 12.26 30.96 2.34
N ASP A 46 12.30 30.97 3.68
CA ASP A 46 13.46 30.76 4.53
C ASP A 46 13.68 29.30 4.93
N ALA A 47 12.79 28.38 4.54
CA ALA A 47 12.96 26.96 4.82
C ALA A 47 14.22 26.39 4.14
N VAL A 48 14.95 25.53 4.85
CA VAL A 48 16.18 24.89 4.35
C VAL A 48 15.85 23.49 3.90
N ILE A 49 16.08 23.18 2.62
CA ILE A 49 15.94 21.82 2.12
C ILE A 49 17.14 21.00 2.59
N THR A 50 16.86 19.89 3.27
CA THR A 50 17.84 19.05 3.96
C THR A 50 18.17 17.79 3.15
N CYS A 51 17.16 17.17 2.56
CA CYS A 51 17.29 15.94 1.79
C CYS A 51 16.21 15.82 0.71
N PHE A 52 16.47 15.02 -0.31
CA PHE A 52 15.53 14.80 -1.40
C PHE A 52 15.71 13.44 -2.10
N ALA A 53 14.68 13.02 -2.81
CA ALA A 53 14.65 11.89 -3.72
C ALA A 53 13.92 12.25 -5.02
N LEU A 54 14.27 11.55 -6.09
CA LEU A 54 13.75 11.78 -7.43
C LEU A 54 13.45 10.42 -8.05
N SER A 55 12.19 10.18 -8.42
CA SER A 55 11.76 9.07 -9.27
C SER A 55 11.49 9.56 -10.69
N GLN A 56 10.92 8.71 -11.54
CA GLN A 56 10.50 9.11 -12.88
C GLN A 56 9.32 10.09 -12.86
N GLU A 57 8.48 10.06 -11.82
CA GLU A 57 7.22 10.80 -11.76
C GLU A 57 7.15 11.83 -10.63
N LEU A 58 8.00 11.67 -9.60
CA LEU A 58 7.95 12.46 -8.38
C LEU A 58 9.33 13.04 -8.01
N LEU A 59 9.33 14.30 -7.63
CA LEU A 59 10.39 14.91 -6.83
C LEU A 59 9.88 15.00 -5.38
N ILE A 60 10.59 14.37 -4.45
CA ILE A 60 10.23 14.37 -3.04
C ILE A 60 11.35 15.03 -2.26
N PHE A 61 11.04 16.01 -1.41
CA PHE A 61 12.06 16.67 -0.59
C PHE A 61 11.54 17.00 0.79
N ALA A 62 12.48 17.19 1.71
CA ALA A 62 12.17 17.52 3.08
C ALA A 62 12.96 18.74 3.56
N THR A 63 12.51 19.32 4.67
CA THR A 63 13.07 20.56 5.23
C THR A 63 13.48 20.41 6.69
N ASP A 64 14.30 21.36 7.14
CA ASP A 64 14.75 21.55 8.53
C ASP A 64 13.62 21.86 9.52
N ILE A 65 12.48 22.35 9.01
CA ILE A 65 11.26 22.63 9.81
C ILE A 65 10.19 21.54 9.69
N GLY A 66 10.55 20.37 9.13
CA GLY A 66 9.71 19.18 9.15
C GLY A 66 8.69 19.04 8.02
N HIS A 67 8.70 19.92 7.01
CA HIS A 67 7.88 19.68 5.82
C HIS A 67 8.45 18.55 4.98
N LEU A 68 7.59 17.64 4.54
CA LEU A 68 7.82 16.58 3.57
C LEU A 68 6.91 16.82 2.37
N VAL A 69 7.50 17.13 1.21
CA VAL A 69 6.79 17.59 0.03
C VAL A 69 6.90 16.58 -1.10
N PHE A 70 5.76 16.19 -1.67
CA PHE A 70 5.64 15.38 -2.87
C PHE A 70 5.27 16.27 -4.05
N TYR A 71 6.15 16.40 -5.02
CA TYR A 71 5.99 17.24 -6.20
C TYR A 71 5.88 16.38 -7.46
N SER A 72 4.75 16.48 -8.17
CA SER A 72 4.53 15.71 -9.40
C SER A 72 5.22 16.35 -10.59
N LEU A 73 6.02 15.57 -11.30
CA LEU A 73 6.70 16.01 -12.52
C LEU A 73 5.71 16.15 -13.69
N GLU A 74 4.67 15.31 -13.71
CA GLU A 74 3.59 15.37 -14.70
C GLU A 74 2.72 16.62 -14.52
N LYS A 75 2.33 16.96 -13.28
CA LYS A 75 1.49 18.14 -13.01
C LYS A 75 2.29 19.42 -12.85
N TRP A 76 3.58 19.31 -12.51
CA TRP A 76 4.45 20.42 -12.13
C TRP A 76 3.91 21.21 -10.93
N ASP A 77 3.37 20.47 -9.96
CA ASP A 77 2.76 21.03 -8.75
C ASP A 77 2.90 20.06 -7.57
N SER A 78 2.76 20.60 -6.35
CA SER A 78 2.76 19.80 -5.13
C SER A 78 1.49 18.96 -5.03
N CYS A 79 1.63 17.65 -4.85
CA CYS A 79 0.51 16.74 -4.59
C CYS A 79 0.16 16.68 -3.11
N THR A 80 1.17 16.56 -2.26
CA THR A 80 1.02 16.40 -0.80
C THR A 80 2.11 17.18 -0.09
N ILE A 81 1.74 17.91 0.96
CA ILE A 81 2.68 18.58 1.87
C ILE A 81 2.34 18.11 3.28
N TYR A 82 3.15 17.20 3.80
CA TYR A 82 3.04 16.74 5.18
C TYR A 82 3.93 17.59 6.09
N ARG A 83 3.50 17.81 7.33
CA ARG A 83 4.27 18.58 8.33
C ARG A 83 4.54 17.71 9.55
N HIS A 84 5.78 17.26 9.67
CA HIS A 84 6.29 16.62 10.88
C HIS A 84 6.57 17.66 11.97
N SER A 85 6.60 17.20 13.21
CA SER A 85 6.88 18.06 14.38
C SER A 85 8.35 18.50 14.47
N MET A 86 9.26 17.76 13.82
CA MET A 86 10.71 17.95 13.87
C MET A 86 11.31 18.08 12.47
N GLY A 87 12.49 18.67 12.37
CA GLY A 87 13.27 18.72 11.14
C GLY A 87 13.57 17.33 10.60
N ILE A 88 13.51 17.18 9.27
CA ILE A 88 13.78 15.91 8.60
C ILE A 88 15.19 15.97 8.02
N ARG A 89 16.03 14.97 8.30
CA ARG A 89 17.46 14.95 7.91
C ARG A 89 17.76 14.00 6.75
N GLN A 90 17.03 12.88 6.67
CA GLN A 90 17.24 11.88 5.63
C GLN A 90 15.91 11.37 5.07
N LEU A 91 15.94 10.91 3.82
CA LEU A 91 14.77 10.46 3.08
C LEU A 91 15.13 9.33 2.11
N PHE A 92 14.34 8.25 2.14
CA PHE A 92 14.49 7.05 1.32
C PHE A 92 13.12 6.59 0.79
N MET A 93 12.88 6.77 -0.50
CA MET A 93 11.62 6.36 -1.15
C MET A 93 11.68 4.93 -1.67
N ASP A 94 10.52 4.28 -1.80
CA ASP A 94 10.39 3.07 -2.59
C ASP A 94 10.44 3.37 -4.10
N ILE A 95 10.43 2.33 -4.94
CA ILE A 95 10.65 2.48 -6.39
C ILE A 95 9.59 3.38 -7.07
N GLU A 96 8.35 3.37 -6.55
CA GLU A 96 7.23 4.15 -7.08
C GLU A 96 7.08 5.51 -6.39
N GLY A 97 7.65 5.70 -5.19
CA GLY A 97 7.39 6.86 -4.35
C GLY A 97 6.04 6.84 -3.63
N THR A 98 5.42 5.67 -3.53
CA THR A 98 4.17 5.46 -2.77
C THR A 98 4.43 5.30 -1.27
N LYS A 99 5.68 5.00 -0.88
CA LYS A 99 6.14 4.90 0.51
C LYS A 99 7.47 5.60 0.66
N VAL A 100 7.61 6.38 1.74
CA VAL A 100 8.86 7.10 2.01
C VAL A 100 9.27 6.87 3.44
N ILE A 101 10.51 6.41 3.64
CA ILE A 101 11.15 6.45 4.94
C ILE A 101 11.78 7.82 5.12
N PHE A 102 11.51 8.48 6.24
CA PHE A 102 12.25 9.68 6.63
C PHE A 102 12.83 9.51 8.04
N ILE A 103 13.96 10.17 8.30
CA ILE A 103 14.61 10.21 9.61
C ILE A 103 14.69 11.65 10.07
N ASP A 104 14.20 11.91 11.27
CA ASP A 104 14.17 13.25 11.85
C ASP A 104 15.44 13.61 12.65
N ASP A 105 15.47 14.83 13.18
CA ASP A 105 16.57 15.34 13.99
C ASP A 105 16.75 14.62 15.34
N HIS A 106 15.73 13.91 15.83
CA HIS A 106 15.84 13.03 17.00
C HIS A 106 16.36 11.63 16.65
N SER A 107 16.74 11.40 15.39
CA SER A 107 17.16 10.09 14.90
C SER A 107 16.06 9.03 15.01
N GLN A 108 14.79 9.45 14.97
CA GLN A 108 13.65 8.56 14.83
C GLN A 108 13.31 8.39 13.35
N GLY A 109 12.99 7.15 12.96
CA GLY A 109 12.60 6.81 11.60
C GLY A 109 11.11 6.61 11.49
N TYR A 110 10.54 7.01 10.36
CA TYR A 110 9.12 6.85 10.07
C TYR A 110 8.92 6.35 8.65
N VAL A 111 7.94 5.46 8.44
CA VAL A 111 7.37 5.17 7.11
C VAL A 111 6.19 6.09 6.91
N PHE A 112 6.24 6.91 5.87
CA PHE A 112 5.17 7.83 5.48
C PHE A 112 4.41 7.33 4.26
N LEU A 113 3.09 7.41 4.34
CA LEU A 113 2.15 7.07 3.27
C LEU A 113 1.46 8.35 2.76
N PRO A 114 1.83 8.91 1.60
CA PRO A 114 1.28 10.17 1.11
C PRO A 114 -0.22 10.13 0.82
N VAL A 115 -0.78 8.95 0.50
CA VAL A 115 -2.22 8.79 0.20
C VAL A 115 -3.08 8.87 1.45
N VAL A 116 -2.57 8.35 2.58
CA VAL A 116 -3.29 8.31 3.87
C VAL A 116 -2.85 9.48 4.78
N GLU A 117 -1.76 10.16 4.43
CA GLU A 117 -1.09 11.21 5.22
C GLU A 117 -0.67 10.73 6.62
N GLU A 118 -0.32 9.46 6.74
CA GLU A 118 0.07 8.81 7.99
C GLU A 118 1.58 8.56 8.05
N ALA A 119 2.21 8.88 9.18
CA ALA A 119 3.61 8.61 9.49
C ALA A 119 3.69 7.56 10.61
N LEU A 120 4.20 6.38 10.29
CA LEU A 120 4.30 5.24 11.20
C LEU A 120 5.72 5.14 11.73
N LEU A 121 5.89 5.06 13.04
CA LEU A 121 7.19 4.92 13.67
C LEU A 121 7.84 3.58 13.27
N ILE A 122 9.12 3.62 12.93
CA ILE A 122 9.94 2.44 12.66
C ILE A 122 10.59 1.97 13.98
N PRO A 123 10.30 0.74 14.46
CA PRO A 123 10.95 0.22 15.65
C PRO A 123 12.43 -0.03 15.40
N ASP A 124 13.25 0.13 16.44
CA ASP A 124 14.66 -0.29 16.45
C ASP A 124 15.54 0.27 15.31
N ILE A 125 15.25 1.50 14.86
CA ILE A 125 16.15 2.18 13.92
C ILE A 125 17.51 2.46 14.59
N PRO A 126 18.64 2.21 13.91
CA PRO A 126 19.95 2.52 14.49
C PRO A 126 20.08 4.01 14.82
N LYS A 127 20.57 4.33 16.03
CA LYS A 127 20.78 5.73 16.45
C LYS A 127 21.69 6.52 15.49
N GLN A 128 22.65 5.82 14.88
CA GLN A 128 23.51 6.37 13.83
C GLN A 128 23.14 5.73 12.48
N CYS A 129 21.86 5.77 12.11
CA CYS A 129 21.39 5.29 10.83
C CYS A 129 22.12 6.03 9.69
N LEU A 130 22.86 5.26 8.90
CA LEU A 130 23.59 5.73 7.73
C LEU A 130 22.68 5.74 6.50
N GLY A 131 21.73 4.81 6.43
CA GLY A 131 20.66 4.87 5.45
C GLY A 131 19.66 3.73 5.53
N CYS A 132 18.66 3.81 4.65
CA CYS A 132 17.64 2.78 4.47
C CYS A 132 17.50 2.41 3.00
N LEU A 133 17.09 1.17 2.71
CA LEU A 133 16.79 0.69 1.35
C LEU A 133 15.52 -0.14 1.37
N TRP A 134 14.61 0.13 0.43
CA TRP A 134 13.48 -0.75 0.14
C TRP A 134 13.93 -1.93 -0.72
N ASP A 135 13.36 -3.11 -0.50
CA ASP A 135 13.57 -4.25 -1.39
C ASP A 135 12.83 -4.03 -2.71
N LEU A 136 13.53 -4.20 -3.82
CA LEU A 136 13.00 -3.96 -5.17
C LEU A 136 11.97 -5.01 -5.62
N THR A 137 11.94 -6.18 -4.98
CA THR A 137 11.05 -7.30 -5.33
C THR A 137 10.00 -7.55 -4.26
N GLN A 138 10.25 -7.12 -3.02
CA GLN A 138 9.39 -7.33 -1.86
C GLN A 138 8.96 -5.95 -1.31
N PRO A 139 7.87 -5.35 -1.82
CA PRO A 139 7.52 -3.95 -1.55
C PRO A 139 7.16 -3.65 -0.08
N ASN A 140 6.93 -4.68 0.72
CA ASN A 140 6.70 -4.61 2.15
C ASN A 140 8.00 -4.67 2.98
N ILE A 141 9.16 -4.95 2.39
CA ILE A 141 10.42 -5.11 3.12
C ILE A 141 11.36 -3.94 2.85
N PHE A 142 12.01 -3.50 3.92
CA PHE A 142 13.10 -2.55 3.83
C PHE A 142 14.16 -2.85 4.90
N ILE A 143 15.34 -2.28 4.71
CA ILE A 143 16.41 -2.32 5.68
C ILE A 143 16.74 -0.92 6.17
N SER A 144 17.21 -0.82 7.42
CA SER A 144 17.99 0.32 7.91
C SER A 144 19.34 -0.18 8.37
N TYR A 145 20.40 0.62 8.23
CA TYR A 145 21.74 0.17 8.55
C TYR A 145 22.61 1.25 9.18
N ASP A 146 23.55 0.80 10.00
CA ASP A 146 24.69 1.60 10.47
C ASP A 146 26.00 1.02 9.89
N ALA A 147 27.15 1.38 10.49
CA ALA A 147 28.46 0.93 10.01
C ALA A 147 28.76 -0.58 10.23
N ARG A 148 27.90 -1.31 10.95
CA ARG A 148 28.17 -2.68 11.43
C ARG A 148 26.97 -3.61 11.35
N ILE A 149 25.75 -3.09 11.37
CA ILE A 149 24.52 -3.88 11.46
C ILE A 149 23.54 -3.37 10.40
N VAL A 150 22.86 -4.33 9.78
CA VAL A 150 21.70 -4.11 8.91
C VAL A 150 20.48 -4.72 9.59
N ASN A 151 19.45 -3.90 9.80
CA ASN A 151 18.20 -4.28 10.43
C ASN A 151 17.13 -4.49 9.36
N THR A 152 16.54 -5.70 9.29
CA THR A 152 15.45 -6.03 8.36
C THR A 152 14.10 -5.71 8.96
N HIS A 153 13.32 -4.88 8.29
CA HIS A 153 11.99 -4.45 8.71
C HIS A 153 10.93 -4.89 7.71
N VAL A 154 9.72 -5.07 8.22
CA VAL A 154 8.52 -5.35 7.42
C VAL A 154 7.50 -4.26 7.70
N PHE A 155 7.01 -3.65 6.64
CA PHE A 155 5.85 -2.77 6.61
C PHE A 155 4.60 -3.60 6.33
N VAL A 156 3.69 -3.66 7.30
CA VAL A 156 2.43 -4.38 7.19
C VAL A 156 1.34 -3.36 6.89
N ARG A 157 0.79 -3.43 5.67
CA ARG A 157 -0.22 -2.48 5.21
C ARG A 157 -1.59 -2.76 5.81
N HIS A 158 -1.96 -4.03 5.90
CA HIS A 158 -3.26 -4.47 6.38
C HIS A 158 -3.06 -5.56 7.43
N SER A 159 -3.68 -5.40 8.59
CA SER A 159 -3.66 -6.36 9.69
C SER A 159 -4.81 -6.02 10.65
N VAL A 160 -5.20 -7.00 11.47
CA VAL A 160 -6.13 -6.79 12.60
C VAL A 160 -5.63 -5.74 13.60
N GLN A 161 -4.33 -5.43 13.63
CA GLN A 161 -3.73 -4.38 14.47
C GLN A 161 -3.60 -3.03 13.74
N GLY A 162 -4.12 -2.92 12.51
CA GLY A 162 -3.94 -1.76 11.65
C GLY A 162 -2.57 -1.74 10.94
N THR A 163 -2.29 -0.63 10.26
CA THR A 163 -1.04 -0.41 9.54
C THR A 163 0.12 -0.23 10.52
N HIS A 164 1.19 -1.00 10.38
CA HIS A 164 2.32 -0.92 11.30
C HIS A 164 3.64 -1.39 10.68
N THR A 165 4.75 -1.22 11.40
CA THR A 165 6.05 -1.75 11.02
C THR A 165 6.64 -2.63 12.12
N LEU A 166 7.41 -3.63 11.72
CA LEU A 166 8.03 -4.61 12.61
C LEU A 166 9.50 -4.79 12.26
N MET A 167 10.34 -4.96 13.28
CA MET A 167 11.73 -5.38 13.13
C MET A 167 11.81 -6.91 13.20
N VAL A 168 12.34 -7.54 12.14
CA VAL A 168 12.33 -9.01 12.00
C VAL A 168 13.67 -9.64 12.40
N GLY A 169 14.79 -8.99 12.09
CA GLY A 169 16.09 -9.53 12.44
C GLY A 169 17.26 -8.72 11.91
N GLU A 170 18.46 -9.10 12.35
CA GLU A 170 19.70 -8.35 12.12
C GLU A 170 20.70 -9.16 11.29
N SER A 171 21.39 -8.48 10.39
CA SER A 171 22.52 -9.00 9.61
C SER A 171 23.78 -8.22 9.93
N LYS A 172 24.93 -8.89 9.98
CA LYS A 172 26.23 -8.22 10.18
C LYS A 172 26.68 -7.56 8.89
N LEU A 173 27.24 -6.36 8.99
CA LEU A 173 27.89 -5.62 7.93
C LEU A 173 29.37 -5.44 8.30
N ASN A 174 30.28 -5.71 7.37
CA ASN A 174 31.70 -5.47 7.65
C ASN A 174 32.01 -3.97 7.54
N PRO A 175 32.95 -3.45 8.35
CA PRO A 175 33.37 -2.05 8.24
C PRO A 175 33.84 -1.70 6.82
N GLY A 176 33.44 -0.53 6.32
CA GLY A 176 33.75 -0.07 4.96
C GLY A 176 32.87 -0.70 3.87
N GLN A 177 31.85 -1.47 4.24
CA GLN A 177 30.81 -1.92 3.33
C GLN A 177 29.58 -1.01 3.39
N PHE A 178 28.99 -0.70 2.25
CA PHE A 178 27.79 0.16 2.16
C PHE A 178 26.74 -0.49 1.25
N PRO A 179 25.53 -0.78 1.74
CA PRO A 179 24.43 -1.24 0.91
C PRO A 179 24.07 -0.24 -0.19
N LEU A 180 24.01 -0.72 -1.43
CA LEU A 180 23.65 0.06 -2.62
C LEU A 180 22.23 -0.26 -3.12
N LEU A 181 21.86 -1.54 -3.11
CA LEU A 181 20.54 -2.03 -3.50
C LEU A 181 20.17 -3.26 -2.66
N LEU A 182 18.87 -3.49 -2.49
CA LEU A 182 18.31 -4.68 -1.88
C LEU A 182 17.30 -5.30 -2.85
N CYS A 183 17.45 -6.58 -3.15
CA CYS A 183 16.59 -7.28 -4.10
C CYS A 183 16.43 -8.73 -3.65
N GLY A 184 15.21 -9.14 -3.32
CA GLY A 184 14.89 -10.51 -2.96
C GLY A 184 15.58 -10.96 -1.67
N GLY A 185 15.86 -10.05 -0.75
CA GLY A 185 16.65 -10.33 0.44
C GLY A 185 18.17 -10.38 0.22
N GLU A 186 18.67 -10.08 -0.98
CA GLU A 186 20.10 -9.97 -1.28
C GLU A 186 20.53 -8.51 -1.43
N MET A 187 21.59 -8.13 -0.70
CA MET A 187 22.19 -6.81 -0.78
C MET A 187 23.35 -6.81 -1.77
N ALA A 188 23.40 -5.81 -2.65
CA ALA A 188 24.64 -5.44 -3.30
C ALA A 188 25.35 -4.38 -2.44
N LEU A 189 26.60 -4.66 -2.09
CA LEU A 189 27.42 -3.85 -1.20
C LEU A 189 28.55 -3.19 -2.00
N HIS A 190 28.75 -1.89 -1.82
CA HIS A 190 30.01 -1.24 -2.14
C HIS A 190 31.05 -1.58 -1.08
N ILE A 191 32.29 -1.78 -1.50
CA ILE A 191 33.45 -1.95 -0.62
C ILE A 191 34.46 -0.86 -0.93
N ASP A 192 35.03 -0.26 0.12
CA ASP A 192 36.16 0.66 0.01
C ASP A 192 37.22 0.14 -0.97
N GLY A 193 37.61 0.99 -1.93
CA GLY A 193 38.52 0.61 -3.02
C GLY A 193 37.83 0.26 -4.34
N GLY A 194 36.51 0.51 -4.47
CA GLY A 194 35.81 0.41 -5.74
C GLY A 194 35.29 -0.98 -6.09
N GLN A 195 35.38 -1.93 -5.17
CA GLN A 195 34.85 -3.27 -5.35
C GLN A 195 33.38 -3.33 -4.95
N TYR A 196 32.70 -4.39 -5.38
CA TYR A 196 31.36 -4.73 -4.90
C TYR A 196 31.30 -6.19 -4.47
N ALA A 197 30.41 -6.49 -3.54
CA ALA A 197 30.09 -7.84 -3.13
C ALA A 197 28.59 -8.00 -2.99
N THR A 198 28.12 -9.25 -2.95
CA THR A 198 26.74 -9.57 -2.61
C THR A 198 26.71 -10.23 -1.24
N GLN A 199 25.66 -9.94 -0.48
CA GLN A 199 25.41 -10.56 0.81
C GLN A 199 23.91 -10.73 1.03
N SER A 200 23.46 -11.96 1.27
CA SER A 200 22.07 -12.23 1.65
C SER A 200 21.82 -11.81 3.10
N LEU A 201 20.63 -11.26 3.36
CA LEU A 201 20.17 -10.96 4.71
C LEU A 201 20.00 -12.25 5.51
N SER A 202 20.40 -12.24 6.77
CA SER A 202 20.27 -13.39 7.68
C SER A 202 18.82 -13.88 7.81
N THR A 203 17.85 -12.96 7.73
CA THR A 203 16.42 -13.26 7.78
C THR A 203 15.91 -13.99 6.54
N HIS A 204 16.59 -13.87 5.39
CA HIS A 204 16.18 -14.45 4.12
C HIS A 204 16.88 -15.78 3.81
N VAL A 205 17.81 -16.21 4.67
CA VAL A 205 18.51 -17.48 4.54
C VAL A 205 17.91 -18.49 5.51
N VAL A 206 17.38 -19.59 4.97
CA VAL A 206 16.96 -20.73 5.79
C VAL A 206 18.22 -21.35 6.40
N ASN A 207 18.38 -21.20 7.72
CA ASN A 207 19.54 -21.72 8.41
C ASN A 207 19.30 -23.20 8.79
N PRO A 208 20.06 -24.17 8.25
CA PRO A 208 19.90 -25.58 8.58
C PRO A 208 20.22 -25.92 10.04
N SER A 209 20.97 -25.05 10.74
CA SER A 209 21.23 -25.25 12.17
C SER A 209 20.03 -24.88 13.04
N ASN A 210 19.10 -24.09 12.53
CA ASN A 210 17.88 -23.73 13.24
C ASN A 210 16.84 -24.85 13.09
N SER A 211 15.95 -24.96 14.08
CA SER A 211 14.80 -25.86 13.95
C SER A 211 13.91 -25.41 12.78
N GLN A 212 13.24 -26.36 12.13
CA GLN A 212 12.31 -26.02 11.04
C GLN A 212 11.19 -25.06 11.51
N ALA A 213 10.76 -25.19 12.76
CA ALA A 213 9.80 -24.26 13.37
C ALA A 213 10.35 -22.83 13.50
N ALA A 214 11.61 -22.67 13.90
CA ALA A 214 12.22 -21.34 13.97
C ALA A 214 12.39 -20.70 12.58
N ASN A 215 12.74 -21.50 11.56
CA ASN A 215 12.80 -21.02 10.18
C ASN A 215 11.40 -20.62 9.66
N LEU A 216 10.36 -21.39 10.01
CA LEU A 216 8.98 -21.04 9.68
C LEU A 216 8.58 -19.69 10.29
N GLN A 217 8.88 -19.47 11.57
CA GLN A 217 8.58 -18.20 12.24
C GLN A 217 9.21 -16.99 11.57
N VAL A 218 10.45 -17.13 11.09
CA VAL A 218 11.12 -16.05 10.35
C VAL A 218 10.38 -15.78 9.02
N LEU A 219 10.01 -16.82 8.27
CA LEU A 219 9.29 -16.67 7.00
C LEU A 219 7.91 -16.03 7.19
N LEU A 220 7.18 -16.42 8.24
CA LEU A 220 5.89 -15.83 8.62
C LEU A 220 6.03 -14.37 9.02
N LYS A 221 7.07 -14.01 9.79
CA LYS A 221 7.38 -12.61 10.14
C LYS A 221 7.74 -11.76 8.91
N LEU A 222 8.41 -12.35 7.91
CA LEU A 222 8.70 -11.70 6.63
C LEU A 222 7.47 -11.58 5.71
N ARG A 223 6.35 -12.21 6.05
CA ARG A 223 5.17 -12.36 5.17
C ARG A 223 5.51 -13.07 3.86
N ASN A 224 6.55 -13.91 3.86
CA ASN A 224 6.89 -14.75 2.73
C ASN A 224 6.08 -16.06 2.79
N TYR A 225 4.78 -15.94 2.51
CA TYR A 225 3.84 -17.07 2.61
C TYR A 225 4.16 -18.18 1.62
N ASP A 226 4.72 -17.86 0.45
CA ASP A 226 5.09 -18.87 -0.55
C ASP A 226 6.13 -19.86 -0.02
N GLU A 227 7.21 -19.37 0.58
CA GLU A 227 8.24 -20.22 1.17
C GLU A 227 7.76 -20.84 2.49
N ALA A 228 7.00 -20.09 3.30
CA ALA A 228 6.42 -20.63 4.54
C ALA A 228 5.50 -21.82 4.26
N TYR A 229 4.68 -21.75 3.20
CA TYR A 229 3.80 -22.83 2.78
C TYR A 229 4.58 -24.08 2.35
N LYS A 230 5.64 -23.90 1.55
CA LYS A 230 6.53 -25.00 1.14
C LYS A 230 7.15 -25.69 2.35
N LEU A 231 7.59 -24.90 3.35
CA LEU A 231 8.16 -25.43 4.58
C LEU A 231 7.11 -26.17 5.44
N CYS A 232 5.90 -25.62 5.60
CA CYS A 232 4.79 -26.29 6.27
C CYS A 232 4.45 -27.64 5.63
N LYS A 233 4.49 -27.72 4.30
CA LYS A 233 4.28 -28.97 3.55
C LYS A 233 5.38 -30.00 3.78
N GLN A 234 6.63 -29.57 3.89
CA GLN A 234 7.76 -30.44 4.22
C GLN A 234 7.68 -30.94 5.67
N MET A 235 7.33 -30.07 6.62
CA MET A 235 7.16 -30.43 8.04
C MET A 235 5.96 -31.37 8.25
N ASN A 236 4.86 -31.12 7.53
CA ASN A 236 3.60 -31.85 7.64
C ASN A 236 3.07 -31.97 9.09
N GLN A 237 3.27 -30.94 9.90
CA GLN A 237 2.82 -30.85 11.28
C GLN A 237 1.60 -29.94 11.40
N SER A 238 0.56 -30.36 12.11
CA SER A 238 -0.65 -29.55 12.31
C SER A 238 -0.38 -28.22 13.02
N SER A 239 0.60 -28.17 13.93
CA SER A 239 1.01 -26.94 14.61
C SER A 239 1.57 -25.89 13.64
N ALA A 240 2.41 -26.30 12.69
CA ALA A 240 2.99 -25.42 11.68
C ALA A 240 1.93 -24.83 10.75
N TRP A 241 0.96 -25.66 10.32
CA TRP A 241 -0.17 -25.19 9.53
C TRP A 241 -1.02 -24.18 10.32
N ARG A 242 -1.29 -24.47 11.60
CA ARG A 242 -2.07 -23.57 12.46
C ARG A 242 -1.40 -22.21 12.62
N GLU A 243 -0.11 -22.15 12.89
CA GLU A 243 0.65 -20.90 13.02
C GLU A 243 0.64 -20.10 11.69
N PHE A 244 0.77 -20.80 10.56
CA PHE A 244 0.65 -20.19 9.23
C PHE A 244 -0.74 -19.59 9.00
N GLY A 245 -1.80 -20.33 9.32
CA GLY A 245 -3.19 -19.88 9.16
C GLY A 245 -3.53 -18.72 10.09
N GLU A 246 -3.10 -18.78 11.36
CA GLU A 246 -3.27 -17.70 12.34
C GLU A 246 -2.59 -16.40 11.87
N GLN A 247 -1.36 -16.49 11.33
CA GLN A 247 -0.66 -15.32 10.79
C GLN A 247 -1.38 -14.76 9.55
N ALA A 248 -1.78 -15.61 8.60
CA ALA A 248 -2.50 -15.16 7.39
C ALA A 248 -3.82 -14.44 7.72
N ILE A 249 -4.57 -14.95 8.70
CA ILE A 249 -5.80 -14.28 9.19
C ILE A 249 -5.46 -12.96 9.88
N SER A 250 -4.41 -12.93 10.70
CA SER A 250 -3.97 -11.71 11.39
C SER A 250 -3.56 -10.60 10.41
N ASP A 251 -3.03 -10.97 9.24
CA ASP A 251 -2.65 -10.04 8.17
C ASP A 251 -3.79 -9.76 7.18
N LEU A 252 -4.98 -10.31 7.43
CA LEU A 252 -6.17 -10.15 6.59
C LEU A 252 -5.93 -10.61 5.14
N GLU A 253 -5.22 -11.73 4.99
CA GLU A 253 -4.95 -12.41 3.71
C GLU A 253 -5.86 -13.63 3.55
N PRO A 254 -7.17 -13.45 3.22
CA PRO A 254 -8.14 -14.54 3.19
C PRO A 254 -7.80 -15.60 2.14
N ASP A 255 -7.22 -15.21 1.00
CA ASP A 255 -6.88 -16.14 -0.07
C ASP A 255 -5.85 -17.17 0.39
N ILE A 256 -4.88 -16.72 1.19
CA ILE A 256 -3.82 -17.55 1.77
C ILE A 256 -4.38 -18.39 2.93
N ALA A 257 -5.15 -17.76 3.82
CA ALA A 257 -5.73 -18.43 4.99
C ALA A 257 -6.73 -19.53 4.60
N PHE A 258 -7.51 -19.31 3.55
CA PHE A 258 -8.56 -20.24 3.13
C PHE A 258 -8.09 -21.28 2.14
N GLU A 259 -6.82 -21.30 1.71
CA GLU A 259 -6.33 -22.33 0.81
C GLU A 259 -6.74 -23.72 1.35
N PRO A 260 -7.38 -24.61 0.54
CA PRO A 260 -7.98 -25.84 1.05
C PRO A 260 -7.03 -26.73 1.87
N THR A 261 -5.74 -26.74 1.51
CA THR A 261 -4.69 -27.47 2.23
C THR A 261 -4.46 -26.92 3.63
N VAL A 262 -4.45 -25.59 3.76
CA VAL A 262 -4.27 -24.87 5.02
C VAL A 262 -5.52 -25.05 5.88
N SER A 263 -6.70 -24.71 5.33
CA SER A 263 -7.98 -24.77 6.04
C SER A 263 -8.29 -26.16 6.61
N TRP A 264 -8.10 -27.23 5.81
CA TRP A 264 -8.31 -28.60 6.28
C TRP A 264 -7.37 -29.02 7.41
N ARG A 265 -6.13 -28.50 7.41
CA ARG A 265 -5.09 -28.91 8.38
C ARG A 265 -5.08 -28.06 9.64
N CYS A 266 -5.50 -26.80 9.54
CA CYS A 266 -5.65 -25.90 10.69
C CYS A 266 -6.92 -26.21 11.48
N CYS A 267 -8.05 -26.41 10.78
CA CYS A 267 -9.35 -26.59 11.40
C CYS A 267 -10.15 -27.70 10.68
N PRO A 268 -9.85 -28.99 10.91
CA PRO A 268 -10.59 -30.10 10.32
C PRO A 268 -12.03 -30.11 10.86
N GLY A 269 -12.97 -29.52 10.11
CA GLY A 269 -14.40 -29.49 10.46
C GLY A 269 -15.07 -28.12 10.49
N TYR A 270 -14.33 -27.01 10.32
CA TYR A 270 -14.92 -25.67 10.27
C TYR A 270 -15.09 -25.18 8.83
N ALA A 271 -16.29 -24.70 8.52
CA ALA A 271 -16.63 -24.04 7.27
C ALA A 271 -16.15 -22.59 7.29
N LEU A 272 -14.83 -22.38 7.21
CA LEU A 272 -14.23 -21.06 6.96
C LEU A 272 -14.54 -20.50 5.56
N GLY A 273 -15.28 -21.27 4.73
CA GLY A 273 -15.69 -20.86 3.38
C GLY A 273 -16.69 -19.70 3.32
N GLU A 274 -17.38 -19.37 4.42
CA GLU A 274 -18.35 -18.26 4.47
C GLU A 274 -17.64 -16.88 4.51
N LEU A 275 -16.43 -16.80 5.07
CA LEU A 275 -15.65 -15.55 5.14
C LEU A 275 -14.94 -15.20 3.82
N ARG A 276 -14.83 -16.17 2.91
CA ARG A 276 -14.22 -16.00 1.58
C ARG A 276 -15.02 -15.05 0.67
N TYR A 277 -16.25 -14.69 1.08
CA TYR A 277 -17.16 -13.79 0.37
C TYR A 277 -17.37 -12.45 1.08
N VAL A 278 -16.61 -12.16 2.13
CA VAL A 278 -16.68 -10.84 2.80
C VAL A 278 -15.92 -9.84 1.95
N GLU A 279 -16.66 -8.94 1.30
CA GLU A 279 -16.14 -7.99 0.32
C GLU A 279 -15.45 -6.77 0.95
N ASP A 280 -15.66 -6.53 2.25
CA ASP A 280 -15.17 -5.36 2.97
C ASP A 280 -14.21 -5.74 4.11
N LEU A 281 -13.00 -5.17 4.09
CA LEU A 281 -11.97 -5.41 5.10
C LEU A 281 -12.46 -5.00 6.50
N ASP A 282 -13.19 -3.90 6.59
CA ASP A 282 -13.80 -3.41 7.83
C ASP A 282 -14.92 -4.34 8.33
N MET A 283 -15.64 -5.01 7.43
CA MET A 283 -16.64 -6.01 7.78
C MET A 283 -16.00 -7.31 8.24
N ALA A 284 -14.89 -7.73 7.63
CA ALA A 284 -14.12 -8.89 8.07
C ALA A 284 -13.52 -8.67 9.47
N ILE A 285 -12.95 -7.48 9.73
CA ILE A 285 -12.46 -7.06 11.05
C ILE A 285 -13.63 -7.03 12.06
N GLY A 286 -14.79 -6.49 11.66
CA GLY A 286 -16.01 -6.46 12.47
C GLY A 286 -16.48 -7.86 12.91
N ILE A 287 -16.60 -8.81 11.98
CA ILE A 287 -17.02 -10.20 12.26
C ILE A 287 -16.02 -10.92 13.18
N LEU A 288 -14.72 -10.65 13.04
CA LEU A 288 -13.69 -11.19 13.93
C LEU A 288 -13.76 -10.60 15.35
N SER A 289 -14.21 -9.34 15.50
CA SER A 289 -14.36 -8.66 16.79
C SER A 289 -15.68 -8.97 17.51
N GLU A 290 -16.76 -9.26 16.77
CA GLU A 290 -18.12 -9.42 17.29
C GLU A 290 -18.34 -10.71 18.09
N ASN A 291 -17.60 -11.77 17.73
CA ASN A 291 -17.83 -13.10 18.31
C ASN A 291 -17.21 -13.28 19.70
N GLY A 292 -16.43 -12.33 20.21
CA GLY A 292 -15.79 -12.38 21.53
C GLY A 292 -14.75 -13.49 21.72
N GLU A 293 -14.68 -14.44 20.79
CA GLU A 293 -13.81 -15.60 20.76
C GLU A 293 -13.01 -15.58 19.46
N CYS A 294 -11.69 -15.82 19.56
CA CYS A 294 -10.88 -16.04 18.37
C CYS A 294 -11.37 -17.31 17.64
N PRO A 295 -11.78 -17.26 16.36
CA PRO A 295 -12.33 -18.40 15.64
C PRO A 295 -11.31 -19.54 15.38
N MET A 296 -10.04 -19.33 15.74
CA MET A 296 -8.94 -20.28 15.57
C MET A 296 -8.53 -20.98 16.88
N CYS A 297 -8.64 -20.31 18.03
CA CYS A 297 -8.22 -20.87 19.33
C CYS A 297 -9.31 -20.97 20.40
N GLY A 298 -10.46 -20.32 20.22
CA GLY A 298 -11.56 -20.31 21.19
C GLY A 298 -11.24 -19.54 22.48
N GLU A 299 -10.13 -18.78 22.53
CA GLU A 299 -9.84 -17.90 23.65
C GLU A 299 -10.64 -16.60 23.52
N ASN A 300 -11.16 -16.13 24.66
CA ASN A 300 -11.85 -14.86 24.76
C ASN A 300 -10.86 -13.72 24.50
N VAL A 301 -11.06 -12.97 23.43
CA VAL A 301 -10.29 -11.75 23.16
C VAL A 301 -11.14 -10.59 23.68
N ALA A 302 -10.66 -9.88 24.70
CA ALA A 302 -11.36 -8.70 25.18
C ALA A 302 -11.45 -7.68 24.03
N PRO A 303 -12.65 -7.26 23.59
CA PRO A 303 -12.81 -6.36 22.44
C PRO A 303 -12.09 -5.01 22.61
N GLU A 304 -11.81 -4.64 23.86
CA GLU A 304 -11.05 -3.45 24.27
C GLU A 304 -9.56 -3.50 23.90
N GLN A 305 -9.00 -4.68 23.54
CA GLN A 305 -7.60 -4.83 23.10
C GLN A 305 -7.44 -4.87 21.57
N LEU A 306 -8.55 -5.01 20.82
CA LEU A 306 -8.58 -4.95 19.35
C LEU A 306 -8.90 -3.53 18.83
N LEU A 307 -9.22 -2.62 19.75
CA LEU A 307 -9.67 -1.27 19.45
C LEU A 307 -8.78 -0.29 20.21
N ASP A 308 -7.92 0.44 19.48
CA ASP A 308 -7.33 1.66 20.04
C ASP A 308 -8.47 2.66 20.30
N PRO A 309 -8.65 3.16 21.53
CA PRO A 309 -9.67 4.16 21.86
C PRO A 309 -9.50 5.50 21.12
N HIS A 310 -8.42 5.71 20.37
CA HIS A 310 -8.18 6.95 19.62
C HIS A 310 -8.71 6.96 18.17
N THR A 311 -9.18 5.84 17.61
CA THR A 311 -9.71 5.77 16.23
C THR A 311 -11.22 5.49 16.14
N THR A 312 -11.96 5.59 17.25
CA THR A 312 -13.40 5.34 17.25
C THR A 312 -14.19 6.44 16.53
N ARG A 313 -14.64 6.13 15.31
CA ARG A 313 -15.98 6.55 14.84
C ARG A 313 -16.85 5.33 14.60
N PHE A 314 -17.65 5.04 15.62
CA PHE A 314 -18.79 4.13 15.60
C PHE A 314 -19.83 4.49 14.53
N PHE A 315 -20.48 3.48 13.95
CA PHE A 315 -21.95 3.36 13.99
C PHE A 315 -22.37 1.88 13.88
N TRP A 316 -22.90 1.34 14.99
CA TRP A 316 -23.69 0.11 14.99
C TRP A 316 -25.12 0.42 14.52
N LYS A 317 -25.56 -0.32 13.50
CA LYS A 317 -26.95 -0.73 13.32
C LYS A 317 -26.94 -1.98 12.47
N SER A 318 -27.22 -3.13 13.10
CA SER A 318 -27.82 -4.35 12.54
C SER A 318 -27.71 -4.49 11.00
N LEU A 319 -26.80 -5.35 10.54
CA LEU A 319 -26.87 -5.96 9.21
C LEU A 319 -28.24 -6.64 9.00
N PRO A 320 -28.74 -6.69 7.74
CA PRO A 320 -28.33 -7.80 6.87
C PRO A 320 -27.94 -7.40 5.42
N ASN A 321 -26.84 -8.01 4.98
CA ASN A 321 -26.54 -8.63 3.66
C ASN A 321 -26.67 -7.85 2.32
N ASN A 322 -25.59 -7.95 1.53
CA ASN A 322 -25.44 -7.75 0.07
C ASN A 322 -25.47 -6.30 -0.46
N LEU A 323 -24.29 -5.79 -0.86
CA LEU A 323 -24.19 -4.57 -1.66
C LEU A 323 -24.72 -4.82 -3.09
N SER A 324 -25.78 -4.11 -3.46
CA SER A 324 -26.29 -4.01 -4.85
C SER A 324 -26.02 -2.60 -5.39
N ILE A 325 -25.53 -2.46 -6.63
CA ILE A 325 -25.33 -1.16 -7.28
C ILE A 325 -26.40 -0.96 -8.36
N TYR A 326 -27.07 0.19 -8.30
CA TYR A 326 -28.23 0.51 -9.13
C TYR A 326 -27.89 1.60 -10.14
N ILE A 327 -28.07 1.30 -11.43
CA ILE A 327 -27.94 2.27 -12.51
C ILE A 327 -29.34 2.68 -12.96
N ARG A 328 -29.78 3.91 -12.64
CA ARG A 328 -31.03 4.49 -13.14
C ARG A 328 -30.75 5.41 -14.33
N THR A 329 -31.49 5.23 -15.42
CA THR A 329 -31.43 6.16 -16.57
C THR A 329 -32.29 7.40 -16.31
N VAL A 330 -31.76 8.58 -16.65
CA VAL A 330 -32.33 9.90 -16.26
C VAL A 330 -33.44 10.39 -17.21
N HIS A 331 -33.82 9.62 -18.22
CA HIS A 331 -34.90 10.01 -19.13
C HIS A 331 -36.11 9.09 -19.05
N THR A 332 -37.09 9.54 -18.27
CA THR A 332 -38.50 9.26 -18.51
C THR A 332 -38.85 9.71 -19.92
N GLU A 333 -39.50 8.82 -20.67
CA GLU A 333 -40.00 8.99 -22.05
C GLU A 333 -38.96 8.85 -23.19
N SER A 334 -38.68 7.60 -23.56
CA SER A 334 -38.93 7.10 -24.92
C SER A 334 -38.63 5.60 -24.99
N LYS A 335 -39.32 4.91 -25.90
CA LYS A 335 -39.32 3.46 -26.07
C LYS A 335 -37.95 2.95 -26.47
N MET A 336 -37.40 2.01 -25.71
CA MET A 336 -36.24 1.21 -26.11
C MET A 336 -36.66 0.10 -27.09
N SER A 337 -37.25 0.51 -28.21
CA SER A 337 -37.46 -0.36 -29.38
C SER A 337 -37.08 0.31 -30.71
N THR A 338 -36.70 1.59 -30.73
CA THR A 338 -36.10 2.19 -31.93
C THR A 338 -35.37 3.48 -31.55
N ILE A 339 -34.03 3.47 -31.51
CA ILE A 339 -33.19 4.67 -31.72
C ILE A 339 -31.97 4.22 -32.53
N ILE A 340 -32.20 3.97 -33.82
CA ILE A 340 -31.26 4.41 -34.85
C ILE A 340 -31.73 5.83 -35.17
N GLU A 341 -31.18 6.82 -34.49
CA GLU A 341 -31.14 8.18 -35.01
C GLU A 341 -29.68 8.62 -35.02
N THR A 342 -29.24 8.88 -36.24
CA THR A 342 -27.90 9.26 -36.65
C THR A 342 -27.54 10.65 -36.12
N GLY A 343 -26.39 10.72 -35.43
CA GLY A 343 -25.64 11.96 -35.27
C GLY A 343 -25.97 12.80 -34.03
N LYS A 344 -25.38 12.42 -32.87
CA LYS A 344 -24.73 13.32 -31.89
C LYS A 344 -24.30 12.54 -30.63
N SER A 345 -22.99 12.29 -30.52
CA SER A 345 -22.22 11.71 -29.39
C SER A 345 -22.66 10.33 -28.86
N ASP A 346 -21.79 9.34 -28.99
CA ASP A 346 -21.98 7.92 -28.63
C ASP A 346 -21.99 7.62 -27.12
N PHE A 347 -22.56 8.51 -26.33
CA PHE A 347 -22.59 8.40 -24.87
C PHE A 347 -24.02 8.42 -24.32
N ILE A 348 -24.24 7.71 -23.22
CA ILE A 348 -25.45 7.75 -22.40
C ILE A 348 -25.14 8.46 -21.08
N LYS A 349 -26.12 9.15 -20.53
CA LYS A 349 -26.05 9.67 -19.17
C LYS A 349 -26.84 8.78 -18.23
N VAL A 350 -26.23 8.40 -17.12
CA VAL A 350 -26.83 7.52 -16.12
C VAL A 350 -26.63 8.09 -14.72
N ASN A 351 -27.61 7.89 -13.86
CA ASN A 351 -27.45 8.09 -12.43
C ASN A 351 -26.96 6.78 -11.83
N VAL A 352 -25.82 6.85 -11.15
CA VAL A 352 -25.24 5.75 -10.41
C VAL A 352 -25.55 5.96 -8.94
N SER A 353 -26.17 4.96 -8.31
CA SER A 353 -26.42 4.95 -6.86
C SER A 353 -25.97 3.61 -6.26
N ASN A 354 -25.52 3.63 -5.00
CA ASN A 354 -25.15 2.43 -4.26
C ASN A 354 -26.24 2.07 -3.23
N SER A 355 -26.24 0.82 -2.76
CA SER A 355 -27.19 0.31 -1.76
C SER A 355 -26.90 0.77 -0.33
N HIS A 356 -25.78 1.44 -0.08
CA HIS A 356 -25.43 1.96 1.24
C HIS A 356 -25.89 3.39 1.47
N ASN A 357 -26.21 4.14 0.43
CA ASN A 357 -26.61 5.53 0.54
C ASN A 357 -27.66 5.84 -0.54
N ASP A 358 -28.94 5.71 -0.18
CA ASP A 358 -30.12 6.04 -1.02
C ASP A 358 -30.14 7.50 -1.53
N ALA A 359 -29.16 8.33 -1.14
CA ALA A 359 -29.11 9.76 -1.40
C ALA A 359 -28.02 10.22 -2.39
N VAL A 360 -26.98 9.43 -2.67
CA VAL A 360 -25.88 9.89 -3.54
C VAL A 360 -26.02 9.31 -4.94
N ALA A 361 -26.86 9.95 -5.74
CA ALA A 361 -26.90 9.75 -7.18
C ALA A 361 -25.96 10.77 -7.85
N PHE A 362 -24.87 10.31 -8.45
CA PHE A 362 -24.03 11.16 -9.31
C PHE A 362 -24.27 10.82 -10.79
N GLU A 363 -24.42 11.86 -11.62
CA GLU A 363 -24.67 11.72 -13.06
C GLU A 363 -23.34 11.45 -13.78
N VAL A 364 -23.26 10.31 -14.46
CA VAL A 364 -22.05 9.89 -15.19
C VAL A 364 -22.37 9.75 -16.67
N LYS A 365 -21.46 10.24 -17.52
CA LYS A 365 -21.51 10.05 -18.97
C LYS A 365 -20.70 8.82 -19.35
N LEU A 366 -21.35 7.79 -19.89
CA LEU A 366 -20.77 6.51 -20.28
C LEU A 366 -20.84 6.30 -21.79
N ALA A 367 -19.81 5.70 -22.40
CA ALA A 367 -19.86 5.36 -23.82
C ALA A 367 -20.78 4.16 -24.05
N LYS A 368 -21.50 4.14 -25.18
CA LYS A 368 -22.47 3.09 -25.53
C LYS A 368 -21.83 1.72 -25.83
N ASP A 369 -20.53 1.70 -26.12
CA ASP A 369 -19.75 0.54 -26.54
C ASP A 369 -18.92 -0.09 -25.42
N LEU A 370 -19.10 0.33 -24.16
CA LEU A 370 -18.39 -0.26 -23.02
C LEU A 370 -18.77 -1.73 -22.80
N THR A 371 -17.76 -2.58 -22.60
CA THR A 371 -17.98 -3.95 -22.11
C THR A 371 -18.38 -3.94 -20.63
N VAL A 372 -19.00 -5.03 -20.16
CA VAL A 372 -19.41 -5.16 -18.74
C VAL A 372 -18.21 -5.01 -17.81
N ALA A 373 -17.06 -5.61 -18.14
CA ALA A 373 -15.82 -5.45 -17.39
C ALA A 373 -15.35 -3.98 -17.33
N GLN A 374 -15.31 -3.28 -18.47
CA GLN A 374 -14.91 -1.86 -18.52
C GLN A 374 -15.86 -0.95 -17.76
N LEU A 375 -17.16 -1.26 -17.80
CA LEU A 375 -18.16 -0.56 -17.02
C LEU A 375 -17.93 -0.75 -15.52
N LYS A 376 -17.70 -1.99 -15.06
CA LYS A 376 -17.45 -2.29 -13.65
C LYS A 376 -16.18 -1.61 -13.14
N THR A 377 -15.08 -1.63 -13.90
CA THR A 377 -13.84 -0.92 -13.53
C THR A 377 -14.04 0.61 -13.43
N LYS A 378 -14.86 1.20 -14.32
CA LYS A 378 -15.20 2.62 -14.21
C LYS A 378 -16.05 2.92 -12.97
N LEU A 379 -16.99 2.04 -12.64
CA LEU A 379 -17.84 2.19 -11.47
C LEU A 379 -17.09 1.96 -10.16
N GLU A 380 -16.07 1.10 -10.16
CA GLU A 380 -15.16 0.87 -9.03
C GLU A 380 -14.46 2.16 -8.61
N ILE A 381 -13.90 2.91 -9.56
CA ILE A 381 -13.29 4.22 -9.29
C ILE A 381 -14.29 5.21 -8.68
N LEU A 382 -15.56 5.15 -9.08
CA LEU A 382 -16.57 6.12 -8.70
C LEU A 382 -17.32 5.77 -7.40
N THR A 383 -17.42 4.48 -7.09
CA THR A 383 -18.21 3.96 -5.96
C THR A 383 -17.35 3.37 -4.85
N GLY A 384 -16.06 3.12 -5.11
CA GLY A 384 -15.15 2.43 -4.20
C GLY A 384 -15.36 0.91 -4.12
N GLY A 385 -16.31 0.33 -4.86
CA GLY A 385 -16.59 -1.11 -4.84
C GLY A 385 -15.76 -1.91 -5.86
N CYS A 386 -15.48 -3.18 -5.60
CA CYS A 386 -14.63 -4.03 -6.44
C CYS A 386 -15.30 -4.46 -7.77
N ALA A 387 -14.68 -4.21 -8.92
CA ALA A 387 -15.24 -4.62 -10.22
C ALA A 387 -15.37 -6.15 -10.39
N GLY A 388 -14.56 -6.93 -9.68
CA GLY A 388 -14.58 -8.39 -9.74
C GLY A 388 -15.85 -9.01 -9.14
N THR A 389 -16.45 -8.37 -8.14
CA THR A 389 -17.61 -8.89 -7.41
C THR A 389 -18.87 -8.04 -7.58
N MET A 390 -18.72 -6.79 -8.06
CA MET A 390 -19.81 -5.84 -8.27
C MET A 390 -20.94 -6.42 -9.13
N LYS A 391 -22.16 -6.44 -8.56
CA LYS A 391 -23.40 -6.74 -9.29
C LYS A 391 -24.04 -5.45 -9.77
N VAL A 392 -24.10 -5.30 -11.09
CA VAL A 392 -24.65 -4.11 -11.73
C VAL A 392 -26.08 -4.41 -12.17
N GLN A 393 -27.04 -3.68 -11.63
CA GLN A 393 -28.44 -3.78 -12.04
C GLN A 393 -28.89 -2.49 -12.71
N VAL A 394 -29.56 -2.63 -13.85
CA VAL A 394 -30.09 -1.51 -14.65
C VAL A 394 -31.57 -1.36 -14.34
N PHE A 395 -31.96 -0.17 -13.89
CA PHE A 395 -33.33 0.17 -13.51
C PHE A 395 -33.93 1.20 -14.46
N LYS A 396 -35.23 1.03 -14.72
CA LYS A 396 -36.09 2.03 -15.37
C LYS A 396 -37.18 2.42 -14.39
N GLY A 397 -37.02 3.57 -13.74
CA GLY A 397 -37.84 3.91 -12.56
C GLY A 397 -37.56 2.93 -11.43
N ASP A 398 -38.61 2.34 -10.86
CA ASP A 398 -38.49 1.35 -9.78
C ASP A 398 -38.40 -0.10 -10.27
N THR A 399 -38.45 -0.33 -11.60
CA THR A 399 -38.41 -1.66 -12.19
C THR A 399 -37.00 -2.02 -12.64
N CYS A 400 -36.47 -3.14 -12.13
CA CYS A 400 -35.22 -3.73 -12.62
C CYS A 400 -35.42 -4.30 -14.03
N VAL A 401 -34.62 -3.84 -14.99
CA VAL A 401 -34.69 -4.21 -16.41
C VAL A 401 -33.67 -5.29 -16.74
N SER A 402 -32.49 -5.25 -16.13
CA SER A 402 -31.41 -6.20 -16.43
C SER A 402 -30.40 -6.27 -15.30
N THR A 403 -29.80 -7.45 -15.11
CA THR A 403 -28.69 -7.67 -14.18
C THR A 403 -27.47 -8.13 -14.98
N MET A 404 -26.37 -7.39 -14.88
CA MET A 404 -25.14 -7.60 -15.64
C MET A 404 -24.12 -8.39 -14.80
N ASP A 405 -24.41 -9.67 -14.57
CA ASP A 405 -23.61 -10.50 -13.66
C ASP A 405 -22.45 -11.25 -14.33
N LYS A 406 -22.45 -11.44 -15.66
CA LYS A 406 -21.35 -12.11 -16.38
C LYS A 406 -21.24 -11.68 -17.84
N GLN A 407 -20.13 -11.04 -18.19
CA GLN A 407 -19.32 -11.33 -19.39
C GLN A 407 -17.96 -10.66 -19.30
#